data_AF-A0A7Y5SQ52-F1
#
_entry.id   AF-A0A7Y5SQ52-F1
#
_cell.length_a   1.000
_cell.length_b   1.000
_cell.length_c   1.000
_cell.angle_alpha   90.00
_cell.angle_beta   90.00
_cell.angle_gamma   90.00
#
_symmetry.space_group_name_H-M   'P 1'
#
loop_
_entity.id
_entity.type
_entity.pdbx_description
1 polymer ?
#
loop_
_entity_poly.entity_id
_entity_poly.type
_entity_poly.pdbx_seq_one_letter_code
_entity_poly.pdbx_strand_id
1 'polypeptide(L)'
;MPKFSMAIPHCLTEEEATQRLRTRFDELRQQHGHNLHEFHGEWNGGSLLYRFKAMGVQVSGAVNVEASQVRVDAELPMFAMMFKGKIEQEIRNELGNVLT
;
A
#
# COMPACT_ATOMS: atom_id res chain seq x y z
N MET A 1 5.66 1.83 -16.67
CA MET A 1 5.47 2.71 -15.50
C MET A 1 6.66 2.49 -14.58
N PRO A 2 7.35 3.55 -14.12
CA PRO A 2 8.33 3.42 -13.04
C PRO A 2 7.79 2.64 -11.87
N LYS A 3 8.64 1.79 -11.31
CA LYS A 3 8.36 1.04 -10.09
C LYS A 3 9.32 1.48 -9.00
N PHE A 4 8.84 1.51 -7.78
CA PHE A 4 9.70 1.60 -6.61
C PHE A 4 9.22 0.63 -5.54
N SER A 5 10.17 0.16 -4.75
CA SER A 5 9.94 -0.85 -3.71
C SER A 5 10.47 -0.33 -2.39
N MET A 6 9.78 -0.64 -1.30
CA MET A 6 10.25 -0.40 0.06
C MET A 6 9.93 -1.60 0.95
N ALA A 7 10.66 -1.74 2.04
CA ALA A 7 10.41 -2.74 3.06
C ALA A 7 10.31 -2.07 4.43
N ILE A 8 9.34 -2.50 5.22
CA ILE A 8 9.08 -1.96 6.55
C ILE A 8 9.15 -3.11 7.55
N PRO A 9 10.12 -3.11 8.48
CA PRO A 9 10.27 -4.19 9.44
C PRO A 9 9.13 -4.19 10.46
N HIS A 10 8.76 -5.38 10.94
CA HIS A 10 7.82 -5.56 12.05
C HIS A 10 8.20 -6.76 12.92
N CYS A 11 7.64 -6.80 14.13
CA CYS A 11 7.82 -7.92 15.07
C CYS A 11 6.57 -8.80 15.19
N LEU A 12 5.56 -8.56 14.35
CA LEU A 12 4.29 -9.30 14.31
C LEU A 12 4.42 -10.63 13.56
N THR A 13 3.51 -11.57 13.82
CA THR A 13 3.37 -12.77 12.98
C THR A 13 2.82 -12.40 11.61
N GLU A 14 3.07 -13.24 10.59
CA GLU A 14 2.56 -13.01 9.23
C GLU A 14 1.03 -12.91 9.19
N GLU A 15 0.33 -13.74 9.97
CA GLU A 15 -1.13 -13.73 10.09
C GLU A 15 -1.63 -12.43 10.71
N GLU A 16 -1.02 -11.97 11.80
CA GLU A 16 -1.41 -10.73 12.47
C GLU A 16 -1.16 -9.51 11.59
N ALA A 17 0.03 -9.42 10.99
CA ALA A 17 0.36 -8.33 10.06
C ALA A 17 -0.60 -8.31 8.85
N THR A 18 -0.90 -9.48 8.28
CA THR A 18 -1.88 -9.60 7.19
C THR A 18 -3.26 -9.12 7.62
N GLN A 19 -3.74 -9.54 8.79
CA GLN A 19 -5.07 -9.16 9.27
C GLN A 19 -5.16 -7.66 9.56
N ARG A 20 -4.13 -7.07 10.18
CA ARG A 20 -4.08 -5.62 10.42
C ARG A 20 -4.09 -4.84 9.11
N LEU A 21 -3.31 -5.27 8.11
CA LEU A 21 -3.28 -4.63 6.79
C LEU A 21 -4.61 -4.76 6.04
N ARG A 22 -5.29 -5.91 6.14
CA ARG A 22 -6.64 -6.10 5.57
C ARG A 22 -7.63 -5.11 6.15
N THR A 23 -7.72 -5.04 7.47
CA THR A 23 -8.61 -4.10 8.17
C THR A 23 -8.32 -2.66 7.75
N ARG A 24 -7.04 -2.28 7.70
CA ARG A 24 -6.63 -0.92 7.34
C ARG A 24 -6.89 -0.60 5.87
N PHE A 25 -6.74 -1.56 4.98
CA PHE A 25 -7.11 -1.40 3.57
C PHE A 25 -8.62 -1.17 3.39
N ASP A 26 -9.45 -1.91 4.14
CA ASP A 26 -10.90 -1.71 4.14
C ASP A 26 -11.32 -0.36 4.75
N GLU A 27 -10.63 0.10 5.81
CA GLU A 27 -10.81 1.44 6.37
C GLU A 27 -10.46 2.52 5.35
N LEU A 28 -9.31 2.41 4.67
CA LEU A 28 -8.89 3.37 3.64
C LEU A 28 -9.90 3.44 2.50
N ARG A 29 -10.44 2.30 2.08
CA ARG A 29 -11.50 2.22 1.06
C ARG A 29 -12.74 2.99 1.49
N GLN A 30 -13.14 2.89 2.76
CA GLN A 30 -14.31 3.59 3.30
C GLN A 30 -14.06 5.08 3.50
N GLN A 31 -12.91 5.46 4.08
CA GLN A 31 -12.55 6.85 4.39
C GLN A 31 -12.26 7.68 3.14
N HIS A 32 -11.55 7.09 2.18
CA HIS A 32 -11.12 7.79 0.98
C HIS A 32 -11.97 7.49 -0.25
N GLY A 33 -13.09 6.78 -0.11
CA GLY A 33 -13.98 6.43 -1.22
C GLY A 33 -14.51 7.63 -2.01
N HIS A 34 -14.47 8.84 -1.44
CA HIS A 34 -14.83 10.07 -2.15
C HIS A 34 -13.69 10.65 -3.01
N ASN A 35 -12.43 10.37 -2.65
CA ASN A 35 -11.24 10.95 -3.30
C ASN A 35 -10.44 9.93 -4.13
N LEU A 36 -10.67 8.63 -3.92
CA LEU A 36 -10.07 7.53 -4.65
C LEU A 36 -11.11 6.95 -5.62
N HIS A 37 -10.79 7.02 -6.90
CA HIS A 37 -11.55 6.37 -7.96
C HIS A 37 -10.91 5.02 -8.30
N GLU A 38 -11.70 4.08 -8.84
CA GLU A 38 -11.19 2.79 -9.32
C GLU A 38 -10.35 2.04 -8.25
N PHE A 39 -10.79 2.11 -6.99
CA PHE A 39 -10.09 1.46 -5.88
C PHE A 39 -10.40 -0.04 -5.88
N HIS A 40 -9.39 -0.83 -6.24
CA HIS A 40 -9.40 -2.28 -6.29
C HIS A 40 -8.28 -2.83 -5.41
N GLY A 41 -8.61 -3.89 -4.65
CA GLY A 41 -7.64 -4.66 -3.89
C GLY A 41 -8.04 -6.12 -3.89
N GLU A 42 -7.09 -6.99 -4.19
CA GLU A 42 -7.26 -8.44 -4.18
C GLU A 42 -6.21 -9.06 -3.29
N TRP A 43 -6.68 -9.73 -2.24
CA TRP A 43 -5.82 -10.45 -1.30
C TRP A 43 -5.66 -11.90 -1.75
N ASN A 44 -4.42 -12.37 -1.78
CA ASN A 44 -4.05 -13.76 -1.94
C ASN A 44 -3.09 -14.16 -0.82
N GLY A 45 -3.62 -14.81 0.23
CA GLY A 45 -2.87 -15.07 1.45
C GLY A 45 -2.40 -13.77 2.11
N GLY A 46 -1.09 -13.68 2.36
CA GLY A 46 -0.38 -12.49 2.87
C GLY A 46 0.07 -11.50 1.79
N SER A 47 -0.38 -11.66 0.54
CA SER A 47 -0.11 -10.70 -0.54
C SER A 47 -1.38 -9.96 -0.95
N LEU A 48 -1.26 -8.66 -1.20
CA LEU A 48 -2.31 -7.77 -1.69
C LEU A 48 -1.85 -7.17 -3.01
N LEU A 49 -2.62 -7.38 -4.07
CA LEU A 49 -2.52 -6.59 -5.29
C LEU A 49 -3.51 -5.44 -5.22
N TYR A 50 -3.04 -4.21 -5.42
CA TYR A 50 -3.89 -3.03 -5.34
C TYR A 50 -3.77 -2.15 -6.59
N ARG A 51 -4.85 -1.43 -6.86
CA ARG A 51 -4.91 -0.38 -7.88
C ARG A 51 -5.91 0.67 -7.43
N PHE A 52 -5.57 1.93 -7.58
CA PHE A 52 -6.48 3.04 -7.37
C PHE A 52 -6.08 4.24 -8.21
N LYS A 53 -6.99 5.20 -8.35
CA LYS A 53 -6.74 6.48 -8.99
C LYS A 53 -6.99 7.60 -7.99
N ALA A 54 -5.96 8.38 -7.70
CA ALA A 54 -6.01 9.51 -6.79
C ALA A 54 -5.64 10.78 -7.56
N MET A 55 -6.47 11.82 -7.49
CA MET A 55 -6.17 13.12 -8.13
C MET A 55 -5.77 13.01 -9.62
N GLY A 56 -6.39 12.07 -10.36
CA GLY A 56 -6.08 11.81 -11.77
C GLY A 56 -4.87 10.91 -12.02
N VAL A 57 -4.10 10.57 -10.99
CA VAL A 57 -2.93 9.68 -11.06
C VAL A 57 -3.35 8.25 -10.73
N GLN A 58 -3.12 7.32 -11.68
CA GLN A 58 -3.28 5.90 -11.41
C GLN A 58 -2.06 5.39 -10.64
N VAL A 59 -2.31 4.71 -9.52
CA VAL A 59 -1.30 4.04 -8.71
C VAL A 59 -1.69 2.56 -8.65
N SER A 60 -0.73 1.69 -8.83
CA SER A 60 -0.94 0.24 -8.68
C SER A 60 0.28 -0.41 -8.09
N GLY A 61 0.11 -1.55 -7.44
CA GLY A 61 1.23 -2.15 -6.74
C GLY A 61 0.87 -3.45 -6.06
N ALA A 62 1.83 -3.92 -5.27
CA ALA A 62 1.69 -5.10 -4.44
C ALA A 62 2.16 -4.80 -3.02
N VAL A 63 1.53 -5.42 -2.03
CA VAL A 63 2.00 -5.48 -0.66
C VAL A 63 2.16 -6.93 -0.29
N ASN A 64 3.35 -7.31 0.17
CA ASN A 64 3.68 -8.67 0.55
C ASN A 64 4.10 -8.69 2.01
N VAL A 65 3.34 -9.39 2.83
CA VAL A 65 3.67 -9.64 4.22
C VAL A 65 4.67 -10.79 4.28
N GLU A 66 5.85 -10.53 4.80
CA GLU A 66 6.86 -11.53 5.12
C GLU A 66 6.96 -11.69 6.65
N ALA A 67 7.71 -12.67 7.13
CA ALA A 67 7.76 -13.00 8.56
C ALA A 67 8.32 -11.89 9.47
N SER A 68 9.11 -10.95 8.93
CA SER A 68 9.76 -9.88 9.71
C SER A 68 9.67 -8.50 9.05
N GLN A 69 9.02 -8.41 7.91
CA GLN A 69 8.89 -7.18 7.16
C GLN A 69 7.71 -7.24 6.20
N VAL A 70 7.16 -6.08 5.86
CA VAL A 70 6.22 -5.92 4.77
C VAL A 70 6.93 -5.26 3.61
N ARG A 71 6.95 -5.91 2.45
CA ARG A 71 7.43 -5.33 1.19
C ARG A 71 6.27 -4.66 0.48
N VAL A 72 6.51 -3.46 -0.05
CA VAL A 72 5.54 -2.70 -0.82
C VAL A 72 6.18 -2.30 -2.13
N ASP A 73 5.51 -2.66 -3.21
CA ASP A 73 5.84 -2.27 -4.57
C ASP A 73 4.77 -1.31 -5.07
N ALA A 74 5.20 -0.19 -5.65
CA ALA A 74 4.30 0.81 -6.20
C ALA A 74 4.76 1.23 -7.59
N GLU A 75 3.80 1.28 -8.50
CA GLU A 75 3.95 1.69 -9.88
C GLU A 75 3.22 3.01 -10.11
N LEU A 76 3.96 3.97 -10.67
CA LEU A 76 3.46 5.32 -10.92
C LEU A 76 3.72 5.71 -12.38
N PRO A 77 2.88 6.57 -12.98
CA PRO A 77 3.18 7.23 -14.24
C PRO A 77 4.43 8.10 -14.14
N MET A 78 5.15 8.26 -15.26
CA MET A 78 6.40 9.05 -15.31
C MET A 78 6.24 10.47 -14.75
N PHE A 79 5.14 11.15 -15.10
CA PHE A 79 4.88 12.53 -14.65
C PHE A 79 4.67 12.61 -13.13
N ALA A 80 4.25 11.53 -12.47
CA ALA A 80 4.03 11.48 -11.03
C ALA A 80 5.32 11.22 -10.23
N MET A 81 6.44 10.94 -10.90
CA MET A 81 7.73 10.65 -10.23
C MET A 81 8.26 11.83 -9.43
N MET A 82 7.90 13.07 -9.78
CA MET A 82 8.24 14.25 -8.97
C MET A 82 7.63 14.21 -7.55
N PHE A 83 6.55 13.43 -7.37
CA PHE A 83 5.89 13.23 -6.07
C PHE A 83 6.31 11.93 -5.37
N LYS A 84 7.21 11.13 -5.97
CA LYS A 84 7.64 9.83 -5.43
C LYS A 84 8.01 9.92 -3.96
N GLY A 85 8.83 10.89 -3.56
CA GLY A 85 9.27 11.02 -2.17
C GLY A 85 8.13 11.24 -1.18
N LYS A 86 7.13 12.06 -1.55
CA LYS A 86 5.94 12.30 -0.72
C LYS A 86 5.07 11.05 -0.64
N ILE A 87 4.84 10.38 -1.78
CA ILE A 87 4.06 9.13 -1.83
C ILE A 87 4.74 8.04 -0.99
N GLU A 88 6.06 7.92 -1.11
CA GLU A 88 6.86 6.97 -0.34
C GLU A 88 6.77 7.23 1.16
N GLN A 89 6.84 8.50 1.58
CA GLN A 89 6.67 8.87 2.97
C GLN A 89 5.27 8.57 3.49
N GLU A 90 4.22 8.87 2.74
CA GLU A 90 2.86 8.56 3.18
C GLU A 90 2.60 7.06 3.31
N ILE A 91 3.05 6.26 2.34
CA ILE A 91 2.97 4.79 2.43
C ILE A 91 3.71 4.30 3.69
N ARG A 92 4.90 4.83 3.95
CA ARG A 92 5.69 4.48 5.14
C ARG A 92 4.98 4.86 6.44
N ASN A 93 4.40 6.05 6.51
CA ASN A 93 3.68 6.52 7.69
C ASN A 93 2.46 5.65 7.98
N GLU A 94 1.65 5.38 6.94
CA GLU A 94 0.48 4.51 7.08
C GLU A 94 0.88 3.13 7.58
N LEU A 95 1.84 2.48 6.93
CA LEU A 95 2.28 1.14 7.33
C LEU A 95 2.97 1.11 8.69
N GLY A 96 3.71 2.16 9.05
CA GLY A 96 4.25 2.32 10.40
C GLY A 96 3.13 2.32 11.44
N ASN A 97 2.02 3.01 11.19
CA ASN A 97 0.87 3.01 12.10
C ASN A 97 0.17 1.65 12.19
N VAL A 98 0.20 0.85 11.12
CA VAL A 98 -0.43 -0.49 11.09
C VAL A 98 0.43 -1.56 11.76
N LEU A 99 1.75 -1.46 11.59
CA LEU A 99 2.72 -2.50 11.95
C LEU A 99 3.45 -2.26 13.29
N THR A 100 3.11 -1.18 13.99
CA THR A 100 3.53 -0.92 15.38
C THR A 100 2.62 -1.64 16.37
#